data_AF-A0A7C9CN54-F1
#
_entry.id   AF-A0A7C9CN54-F1
#
_cell.length_a   1.000
_cell.length_b   1.000
_cell.length_c   1.000
_cell.angle_alpha   90.00
_cell.angle_beta   90.00
_cell.angle_gamma   90.00
#
_symmetry.space_group_name_H-M   'P 1'
#
loop_
_entity.id
_entity.type
_entity.pdbx_description
1 polymer ?
#
loop_
_entity_poly.entity_id
_entity_poly.type
_entity_poly.pdbx_seq_one_letter_code
_entity_poly.pdbx_strand_id
1 'polypeptide(L)'
;CSSDLTHSYCCLDYAQIYDVVRYRMHRMKKKIKDQLDSKNTIQQYICCNCNKRYTALDAARLVSMEDEYFHCESCNGELVAESDKLTAQGMEDGDDNARRHHREKLKEMLQKMEGQLKPLVEHLDRIKDLP
;
A
#
# COMPACT_ATOMS: atom_id res chain seq x y z
N CYS A 1 -55.14 13.78 -28.50
CA CYS A 1 -53.71 14.16 -28.47
C CYS A 1 -53.47 15.16 -27.35
N SER A 2 -53.05 14.68 -26.19
CA SER A 2 -52.60 15.54 -25.09
C SER A 2 -51.29 14.95 -24.60
N SER A 3 -50.20 15.31 -25.26
CA SER A 3 -48.86 14.97 -24.80
C SER A 3 -48.51 15.93 -23.67
N ASP A 4 -48.65 15.46 -22.42
CA ASP A 4 -48.15 16.18 -21.24
C ASP A 4 -46.65 16.41 -21.41
N LEU A 5 -46.27 17.68 -21.60
CA LEU A 5 -44.88 18.07 -21.76
C LEU A 5 -44.21 18.09 -20.38
N THR A 6 -43.65 16.96 -19.95
CA THR A 6 -42.85 16.89 -18.73
C THR A 6 -41.58 17.72 -18.90
N HIS A 7 -41.53 18.89 -18.27
CA HIS A 7 -40.30 19.67 -18.18
C HIS A 7 -39.44 19.16 -17.01
N SER A 8 -38.26 18.66 -17.33
CA SER A 8 -37.22 18.34 -16.35
C SER A 8 -36.30 19.54 -16.17
N TYR A 9 -36.29 20.13 -14.98
CA TYR A 9 -35.34 21.16 -14.58
C TYR A 9 -34.09 20.49 -13.98
N CYS A 10 -32.90 20.95 -14.39
CA CYS A 10 -31.63 20.51 -13.85
C CYS A 10 -31.02 21.62 -12.99
N CYS A 11 -30.72 21.32 -11.73
CA CYS A 11 -30.04 22.23 -10.81
C CYS A 11 -28.66 21.67 -10.43
N LEU A 12 -27.68 22.56 -10.23
CA LEU A 12 -26.35 22.20 -9.75
C LEU A 12 -26.34 22.23 -8.22
N ASP A 13 -26.10 21.08 -7.60
CA ASP A 13 -25.83 20.99 -6.16
C ASP A 13 -24.32 21.18 -5.93
N TYR A 14 -23.93 22.42 -5.66
CA TYR A 14 -22.53 22.78 -5.47
C TYR A 14 -21.89 22.10 -4.25
N ALA A 15 -22.67 21.85 -3.19
CA ALA A 15 -22.17 21.15 -2.00
C ALA A 15 -21.87 19.69 -2.32
N GLN A 16 -22.79 19.00 -3.01
CA GLN A 16 -22.57 17.63 -3.46
C GLN A 16 -21.40 17.54 -4.44
N ILE A 17 -21.29 18.48 -5.39
CA ILE A 17 -20.18 18.51 -6.35
C ILE A 17 -18.85 18.70 -5.61
N TYR A 18 -18.77 19.63 -4.66
CA TYR A 18 -17.57 19.87 -3.84
C TYR A 18 -17.12 18.60 -3.11
N ASP A 19 -18.03 17.93 -2.39
CA ASP A 19 -17.72 16.73 -1.62
C ASP A 19 -17.27 15.57 -2.51
N VAL A 20 -17.94 15.36 -3.64
CA VAL A 20 -17.60 14.30 -4.59
C VAL A 20 -16.22 14.53 -5.19
N VAL A 21 -15.91 15.76 -5.62
CA VAL A 21 -14.60 16.08 -6.21
C VAL A 21 -13.49 15.91 -5.17
N ARG A 22 -13.66 16.48 -3.97
CA ARG A 22 -12.71 16.36 -2.85
C ARG A 22 -12.45 14.90 -2.49
N TYR A 23 -13.51 14.11 -2.37
CA TYR A 23 -13.41 12.68 -2.04
C TYR A 23 -12.68 11.89 -3.13
N ARG A 24 -13.00 12.12 -4.40
CA ARG A 24 -12.32 11.43 -5.52
C ARG A 24 -10.83 11.74 -5.57
N MET A 25 -10.45 13.01 -5.39
CA MET A 25 -9.05 13.42 -5.32
C MET A 25 -8.32 12.75 -4.16
N HIS A 26 -8.94 12.74 -2.97
CA HIS A 26 -8.40 12.06 -1.81
C HIS A 26 -8.20 10.56 -2.06
N ARG A 27 -9.21 9.87 -2.61
CA ARG A 27 -9.17 8.43 -2.91
C ARG A 27 -8.06 8.07 -3.89
N MET A 28 -7.87 8.86 -4.94
CA MET A 28 -6.83 8.60 -5.91
C MET A 28 -5.43 8.73 -5.28
N LYS A 29 -5.17 9.80 -4.50
CA LYS A 29 -3.92 9.95 -3.74
C LYS A 29 -3.71 8.82 -2.75
N LYS A 30 -4.76 8.44 -2.03
CA LYS A 30 -4.74 7.35 -1.04
C LYS A 30 -4.37 6.01 -1.68
N LYS A 31 -4.91 5.69 -2.86
CA LYS A 31 -4.61 4.42 -3.55
C LYS A 31 -3.12 4.22 -3.83
N ILE A 32 -2.41 5.27 -4.25
CA ILE A 32 -0.97 5.20 -4.51
C ILE A 32 -0.18 5.13 -3.19
N LYS A 33 -0.59 5.88 -2.17
CA LYS A 33 0.02 5.81 -0.83
C LYS A 33 -0.14 4.44 -0.20
N ASP A 34 -1.33 3.85 -0.26
CA ASP A 34 -1.58 2.51 0.28
C ASP A 34 -0.70 1.45 -0.42
N GLN A 35 -0.34 1.63 -1.70
CA GLN A 35 0.62 0.76 -2.42
C GLN A 35 2.09 1.03 -2.02
N LEU A 36 2.43 2.24 -1.60
CA LEU A 36 3.75 2.55 -1.04
C LEU A 36 3.88 2.04 0.40
N ASP A 37 2.78 2.06 1.16
CA ASP A 37 2.69 1.64 2.56
C ASP A 37 2.45 0.15 2.73
N SER A 38 1.96 -0.55 1.69
CA SER A 38 1.82 -2.01 1.69
C SER A 38 3.20 -2.61 1.93
N LYS A 39 3.42 -3.01 3.18
CA LYS A 39 4.68 -3.47 3.76
C LYS A 39 5.26 -4.62 2.96
N ASN A 40 6.08 -4.29 1.96
CA ASN A 40 6.96 -5.23 1.27
C ASN A 40 8.24 -5.51 2.10
N THR A 41 8.09 -5.54 3.43
CA THR A 41 9.17 -5.72 4.42
C THR A 41 8.70 -6.51 5.64
N ILE A 42 7.61 -7.29 5.54
CA ILE A 42 7.33 -8.28 6.58
C ILE A 42 8.35 -9.39 6.39
N GLN A 43 9.43 -9.32 7.18
CA GLN A 43 10.40 -10.38 7.29
C GLN A 43 9.66 -11.69 7.58
N GLN A 44 9.82 -12.67 6.71
CA GLN A 44 9.33 -14.03 6.92
C GLN A 44 10.51 -14.90 7.31
N TYR A 45 10.24 -15.87 8.17
CA TYR A 45 11.21 -16.86 8.61
C TYR A 45 10.76 -18.24 8.14
N ILE A 46 11.71 -19.09 7.79
CA ILE A 46 11.44 -20.44 7.29
C ILE A 46 12.36 -21.44 7.96
N CYS A 47 11.79 -22.57 8.40
CA CYS A 47 12.58 -23.68 8.91
C CYS A 47 13.17 -24.50 7.76
N CYS A 48 14.48 -24.76 7.76
CA CYS A 48 15.13 -25.61 6.75
C CYS A 48 14.74 -27.09 6.81
N ASN A 49 14.34 -27.58 7.99
CA ASN A 49 14.10 -29.01 8.20
C ASN A 49 12.68 -29.44 7.81
N CYS A 50 11.68 -28.58 8.01
CA CYS A 50 10.27 -28.90 7.75
C CYS A 50 9.54 -27.92 6.83
N ASN A 51 10.23 -26.90 6.30
CA ASN A 51 9.68 -25.87 5.40
C ASN A 51 8.47 -25.09 5.92
N LYS A 52 8.18 -25.13 7.22
CA LYS A 52 7.20 -24.24 7.85
C LYS A 52 7.66 -22.78 7.75
N ARG A 53 6.72 -21.90 7.44
CA ARG A 53 6.91 -20.44 7.35
C ARG A 53 6.29 -19.75 8.55
N TYR A 54 6.95 -18.73 9.05
CA TYR A 54 6.57 -17.94 10.20
C TYR A 54 6.64 -16.46 9.85
N THR A 55 5.70 -15.67 10.36
CA THR A 55 5.84 -14.21 10.31
C THR A 55 6.89 -13.76 11.33
N ALA A 56 7.43 -12.54 11.19
CA ALA A 56 8.33 -11.96 12.20
C ALA A 56 7.75 -12.00 13.62
N LEU A 57 6.43 -11.82 13.77
CA LEU A 57 5.77 -11.86 15.07
C LEU A 57 5.69 -13.28 15.64
N ASP A 58 5.46 -14.28 14.78
CA ASP A 58 5.42 -15.68 15.19
C ASP A 58 6.83 -16.17 15.56
N ALA A 59 7.83 -15.83 14.75
CA ALA A 59 9.22 -16.16 15.02
C ALA A 59 9.72 -15.54 16.33
N ALA A 60 9.36 -14.30 16.63
CA ALA A 60 9.73 -13.62 17.88
C ALA A 60 9.25 -14.36 19.15
N ARG A 61 8.20 -15.17 19.05
CA ARG A 61 7.69 -16.00 20.17
C ARG A 61 8.43 -17.32 20.32
N LEU A 62 9.25 -17.68 19.34
CA LEU A 62 9.98 -18.94 19.24
C LEU A 62 11.47 -18.78 19.54
N VAL A 63 11.84 -17.74 20.29
CA VAL A 63 13.23 -17.51 20.71
C VAL A 63 13.68 -18.62 21.67
N SER A 64 14.84 -19.21 21.38
CA SER A 64 15.49 -20.18 22.24
C SER A 64 16.19 -19.47 23.40
N MET A 65 16.17 -20.11 24.57
CA MET A 65 16.83 -19.62 25.78
C MET A 65 18.33 -19.96 25.81
N GLU A 66 18.80 -20.85 24.93
CA GLU A 66 20.16 -21.38 24.94
C GLU A 66 21.09 -20.60 24.01
N ASP A 67 20.60 -20.15 22.86
CA ASP A 67 21.41 -19.58 21.78
C ASP A 67 20.80 -18.31 21.14
N GLU A 68 19.73 -17.75 21.72
CA GLU A 68 19.06 -16.51 21.27
C GLU A 68 18.48 -16.54 19.83
N TYR A 69 18.50 -17.68 19.15
CA TYR A 69 17.93 -17.85 17.81
C TYR A 69 16.48 -18.34 17.82
N PHE A 70 15.75 -18.08 16.74
CA PHE A 70 14.38 -18.57 16.59
C PHE A 70 14.35 -20.04 16.18
N HIS A 71 13.58 -20.86 16.89
CA HIS A 71 13.54 -22.31 16.68
C HIS A 71 12.16 -22.80 16.28
N CYS A 72 12.09 -23.67 15.27
CA CYS A 72 10.84 -24.23 14.80
C CYS A 72 10.13 -25.04 15.89
N GLU A 73 8.86 -24.75 16.15
CA GLU A 73 8.02 -25.44 17.14
C GLU A 73 7.89 -26.96 16.92
N SER A 74 8.11 -27.44 15.70
CA SER A 74 7.85 -28.84 15.32
C SER A 74 9.09 -29.72 15.21
N CYS A 75 10.23 -29.14 14.89
CA CYS A 75 11.45 -29.90 14.63
C CYS A 75 12.70 -29.29 15.27
N ASN A 76 12.54 -28.24 16.08
CA ASN A 76 13.60 -27.51 16.76
C ASN A 76 14.76 -27.09 15.84
N GLY A 77 14.47 -26.89 14.54
CA GLY A 77 15.45 -26.38 13.59
C GLY A 77 15.45 -24.86 13.62
N GLU A 78 16.62 -24.25 13.54
CA GLU A 78 16.78 -22.80 13.43
C GLU A 78 15.94 -22.24 12.27
N LEU A 79 15.22 -21.16 12.55
CA LEU A 79 14.43 -20.44 11.57
C LEU A 79 15.32 -19.38 10.91
N VAL A 80 15.49 -19.51 9.60
CA VAL A 80 16.29 -18.58 8.80
C VAL A 80 15.36 -17.56 8.16
N ALA A 81 15.79 -16.31 8.13
CA ALA A 81 15.11 -15.27 7.36
C ALA A 81 14.98 -15.68 5.89
N GLU A 82 13.80 -15.54 5.29
CA GLU A 82 13.57 -15.94 3.90
C GLU A 82 14.43 -15.13 2.92
N SER A 83 14.78 -13.88 3.26
CA SER A 83 15.81 -13.09 2.56
C SER A 83 17.15 -13.83 2.54
N ASP A 84 17.61 -14.31 3.69
CA ASP A 84 18.95 -14.89 3.89
C ASP A 84 19.08 -16.28 3.25
N LYS A 85 17.96 -16.98 3.05
CA LYS A 85 17.94 -18.18 2.20
C LYS A 85 18.18 -17.86 0.72
N LEU A 86 17.65 -16.74 0.23
CA LEU A 86 17.78 -16.34 -1.17
C LEU A 86 19.22 -15.87 -1.47
N THR A 87 19.87 -15.23 -0.49
CA THR A 87 21.28 -14.81 -0.58
C THR A 87 22.22 -16.01 -0.70
N ALA A 88 22.02 -17.04 0.13
CA ALA A 88 22.81 -18.26 0.13
C ALA A 88 22.66 -19.10 -1.16
N GLN A 89 21.59 -18.91 -1.94
CA GLN A 89 21.33 -19.62 -3.20
C GLN A 89 21.76 -18.84 -4.45
N GLY A 90 22.43 -17.68 -4.32
CA GLY A 90 23.00 -16.94 -5.45
C GLY A 90 21.98 -16.26 -6.37
N MET A 91 20.74 -16.04 -5.91
CA MET A 91 19.65 -15.38 -6.64
C MET A 91 19.39 -13.95 -6.15
N GLU A 92 20.44 -13.20 -5.82
CA GLU A 92 20.28 -12.08 -4.88
C GLU A 92 20.00 -10.69 -5.49
N ASP A 93 20.30 -10.43 -6.78
CA ASP A 93 20.31 -9.02 -7.24
C ASP A 93 19.10 -8.60 -8.10
N GLY A 94 18.30 -9.56 -8.58
CA GLY A 94 17.21 -9.30 -9.52
C GLY A 94 15.93 -8.77 -8.85
N ASP A 95 15.59 -9.30 -7.68
CA ASP A 95 14.31 -9.03 -7.00
C ASP A 95 14.35 -7.69 -6.25
N ASP A 96 15.45 -7.39 -5.55
CA ASP A 96 15.58 -6.14 -4.79
C ASP A 96 15.67 -4.90 -5.70
N ASN A 97 16.35 -5.00 -6.84
CA ASN A 97 16.37 -3.92 -7.82
C ASN A 97 14.98 -3.69 -8.44
N ALA A 98 14.24 -4.77 -8.77
CA ALA A 98 12.89 -4.68 -9.29
C ALA A 98 11.92 -4.03 -8.29
N ARG A 99 12.01 -4.41 -7.00
CA ARG A 99 11.23 -3.80 -5.91
C ARG A 99 11.56 -2.33 -5.72
N ARG A 100 12.84 -1.98 -5.72
CA ARG A 100 13.30 -0.59 -5.60
C ARG A 100 12.78 0.26 -6.75
N HIS A 101 12.96 -0.20 -7.98
CA HIS A 101 12.47 0.48 -9.18
C HIS A 101 10.94 0.63 -9.18
N HIS A 102 10.20 -0.40 -8.76
CA HIS A 102 8.75 -0.31 -8.62
C HIS A 102 8.33 0.77 -7.61
N ARG A 103 9.00 0.82 -6.45
CA ARG A 103 8.75 1.83 -5.41
C ARG A 103 9.08 3.24 -5.89
N GLU A 104 10.20 3.41 -6.59
CA GLU A 104 10.60 4.70 -7.19
C GLU A 104 9.55 5.18 -8.20
N LYS A 105 9.09 4.28 -9.09
CA LYS A 105 8.00 4.56 -10.04
C LYS A 105 6.69 4.97 -9.35
N LEU A 106 6.31 4.33 -8.24
CA LEU A 106 5.13 4.71 -7.46
C LEU A 106 5.29 6.10 -6.83
N LYS A 107 6.48 6.45 -6.34
CA LYS A 107 6.77 7.80 -5.81
C LYS A 107 6.69 8.87 -6.90
N GLU A 108 7.28 8.62 -8.06
CA GLU A 108 7.19 9.52 -9.21
C GLU A 108 5.74 9.74 -9.65
N MET A 109 4.97 8.66 -9.73
CA MET A 109 3.55 8.73 -10.08
C MET A 109 2.76 9.55 -9.06
N LEU A 110 3.04 9.37 -7.76
CA LEU A 110 2.43 10.16 -6.69
C LEU A 110 2.76 11.66 -6.84
N GLN A 111 4.04 12.00 -7.03
CA GLN A 111 4.47 13.39 -7.18
C GLN A 111 3.85 14.06 -8.40
N LYS A 112 3.84 13.36 -9.54
CA LYS A 112 3.22 13.85 -10.78
C LYS A 112 1.72 14.08 -10.58
N MET A 113 1.05 13.15 -9.92
CA MET A 113 -0.37 13.26 -9.62
C MET A 113 -0.67 14.45 -8.70
N GLU A 114 0.11 14.63 -7.63
CA GLU A 114 -0.03 15.78 -6.73
C GLU A 114 0.19 17.10 -7.46
N GLY A 115 1.17 17.17 -8.37
CA GLY A 115 1.40 18.33 -9.22
C GLY A 115 0.22 18.66 -10.13
N GLN A 116 -0.39 17.65 -10.76
CA GLN A 116 -1.56 17.83 -11.62
C GLN A 116 -2.83 18.22 -10.86
N LEU A 117 -3.01 17.69 -9.64
CA LEU A 117 -4.18 17.98 -8.82
C LEU A 117 -4.08 19.31 -8.05
N LYS A 118 -2.87 19.82 -7.83
CA LYS A 118 -2.61 21.05 -7.07
C LYS A 118 -3.55 22.23 -7.43
N PRO A 119 -3.72 22.64 -8.70
CA PRO A 119 -4.59 23.76 -9.03
C PRO A 119 -6.06 23.51 -8.67
N LEU A 120 -6.51 22.26 -8.74
CA LEU A 120 -7.88 21.88 -8.34
C LEU A 120 -8.04 21.94 -6.82
N VAL A 121 -7.06 21.47 -6.06
CA VAL A 121 -7.07 21.57 -4.58
C VAL A 121 -7.14 23.03 -4.17
N GLU A 122 -6.27 23.87 -4.72
CA GLU A 122 -6.24 25.30 -4.41
C GLU A 122 -7.57 25.98 -4.78
N HIS A 123 -8.23 25.55 -5.85
CA HIS A 123 -9.55 26.08 -6.21
C HIS A 123 -10.62 25.65 -5.22
N LEU A 124 -10.64 24.37 -4.84
CA LEU A 124 -11.56 23.83 -3.83
C LEU A 124 -11.37 24.54 -2.48
N ASP A 125 -10.13 24.81 -2.08
CA ASP A 125 -9.85 25.49 -0.82
C ASP A 125 -10.38 26.93 -0.80
N ARG A 126 -10.34 27.63 -1.94
CA ARG A 126 -10.91 28.99 -2.05
C ARG A 126 -12.43 29.02 -1.95
N ILE A 127 -13.11 27.99 -2.43
CA ILE A 127 -14.58 27.93 -2.45
C ILE A 127 -15.18 27.24 -1.22
N LYS A 128 -14.36 26.60 -0.40
CA LYS A 128 -14.78 25.86 0.80
C LYS A 128 -15.52 26.75 1.81
N ASP A 129 -15.14 28.02 1.90
CA ASP A 129 -15.65 28.96 2.90
C ASP A 129 -16.74 29.90 2.32
N LEU A 130 -17.22 29.62 1.11
CA LEU A 130 -18.34 30.37 0.53
C LEU A 130 -19.68 29.91 1.15
N PRO A 131 -20.59 30.85 1.47
CA PRO A 131 -21.89 30.54 2.07
C PRO A 131 -22.83 29.80 1.13
#